data_AF-U5N9M1-F1
#
_entry.id   AF-U5N9M1-F1
#
_cell.length_a   1.000
_cell.length_b   1.000
_cell.length_c   1.000
_cell.angle_alpha   90.00
_cell.angle_beta   90.00
_cell.angle_gamma   90.00
#
_symmetry.space_group_name_H-M   'P 1'
#
loop_
_entity.id
_entity.type
_entity.pdbx_description
1 polymer ?
#
loop_
_entity_poly.entity_id
_entity_poly.type
_entity_poly.pdbx_seq_one_letter_code
_entity_poly.pdbx_strand_id
1 'polypeptide(L)'
;MFREICLVCPNDKHYRKWLKDNNFISDPKRIPCPFAHEYHLQLYKLENIIRSIIKLHLEECPNRILQWNNRNKYGRYRIHYRELDYVYAPDQTPRLFIEIKHRETTTTGKDGIAQIKKSLFIAQHAWQNVSGVCINVMMADILGIETDIIPDFIPLTEIPTVLASESQPHDEIHVLWLDSKEVATFAIEHGLLTKEEVDDLPRLHKLARNPTKYLNTEFE
;
A
#
# COMPACT_ATOMS: atom_id res chain seq x y z
N MET A 1 6.21 -13.75 22.51
CA MET A 1 7.10 -12.61 22.79
C MET A 1 8.03 -12.43 21.60
N PHE A 2 7.95 -11.26 20.98
CA PHE A 2 8.81 -10.89 19.85
C PHE A 2 10.20 -10.50 20.35
N ARG A 3 11.22 -10.74 19.52
CA ARG A 3 12.62 -10.33 19.78
C ARG A 3 13.23 -9.80 18.49
N GLU A 4 14.32 -9.04 18.64
CA GLU A 4 15.13 -8.55 17.50
C GLU A 4 14.25 -7.86 16.43
N ILE A 5 13.39 -6.96 16.90
CA ILE A 5 12.53 -6.18 16.01
C ILE A 5 13.39 -5.07 15.40
N CYS A 6 13.43 -5.02 14.08
CA CYS A 6 14.11 -3.97 13.35
C CYS A 6 13.45 -3.74 11.99
N LEU A 7 13.86 -2.65 11.34
CA LEU A 7 13.51 -2.37 9.96
C LEU A 7 14.70 -2.72 9.07
N VAL A 8 14.45 -3.44 7.98
CA VAL A 8 15.47 -3.79 6.99
C VAL A 8 15.09 -3.25 5.61
N CYS A 9 16.11 -3.07 4.76
CA CYS A 9 15.92 -2.64 3.38
C CYS A 9 15.19 -3.75 2.58
N PRO A 10 14.30 -3.39 1.63
CA PRO A 10 13.74 -4.35 0.67
C PRO A 10 14.80 -5.16 -0.09
N ASN A 11 16.04 -4.66 -0.20
CA ASN A 11 17.16 -5.35 -0.83
C ASN A 11 18.01 -6.20 0.13
N ASP A 12 17.62 -6.31 1.40
CA ASP A 12 18.33 -7.16 2.37
C ASP A 12 18.40 -8.62 1.88
N LYS A 13 19.58 -9.23 1.98
CA LYS A 13 19.85 -10.57 1.45
C LYS A 13 19.01 -11.65 2.14
N HIS A 14 18.75 -11.52 3.43
CA HIS A 14 17.99 -12.50 4.21
C HIS A 14 16.50 -12.37 3.91
N TYR A 15 15.99 -11.15 3.78
CA TYR A 15 14.62 -10.91 3.32
C TYR A 15 14.39 -11.42 1.90
N ARG A 16 15.29 -11.11 0.95
CA ARG A 16 15.19 -11.60 -0.44
C ARG A 16 15.24 -13.12 -0.53
N LYS A 17 16.07 -13.77 0.29
CA LYS A 17 16.08 -15.24 0.40
C LYS A 17 14.76 -15.76 0.98
N TRP A 18 14.25 -15.13 2.04
CA TRP A 18 12.99 -15.52 2.66
C TRP A 18 11.80 -15.44 1.69
N LEU A 19 11.72 -14.38 0.86
CA LEU A 19 10.70 -14.27 -0.19
C LEU A 19 10.75 -15.46 -1.15
N LYS A 20 11.95 -15.83 -1.63
CA LYS A 20 12.15 -16.98 -2.52
C LYS A 20 11.73 -18.29 -1.85
N ASP A 21 12.20 -18.52 -0.63
CA ASP A 21 11.95 -19.77 0.10
C ASP A 21 10.45 -19.96 0.45
N ASN A 22 9.66 -18.89 0.47
CA ASN A 22 8.22 -18.92 0.74
C ASN A 22 7.34 -18.68 -0.51
N ASN A 23 7.91 -18.66 -1.71
CA ASN A 23 7.21 -18.37 -2.97
C ASN A 23 6.42 -17.05 -2.95
N PHE A 24 6.86 -16.05 -2.17
CA PHE A 24 6.26 -14.73 -2.22
C PHE A 24 6.78 -13.98 -3.45
N ILE A 25 5.84 -13.55 -4.28
CA ILE A 25 6.10 -12.71 -5.44
C ILE A 25 5.87 -11.26 -5.01
N SER A 26 6.95 -10.53 -4.70
CA SER A 26 6.88 -9.09 -4.41
C SER A 26 6.97 -8.22 -5.67
N ASP A 27 7.14 -8.83 -6.85
CA ASP A 27 7.40 -8.12 -8.09
C ASP A 27 6.10 -8.08 -8.94
N PRO A 28 5.51 -6.90 -9.16
CA PRO A 28 4.38 -6.72 -10.07
C PRO A 28 4.62 -7.35 -11.44
N LYS A 29 5.88 -7.41 -11.89
CA LYS A 29 6.26 -8.01 -13.18
C LYS A 29 6.13 -9.54 -13.23
N ARG A 30 5.88 -10.20 -12.09
CA ARG A 30 5.81 -11.66 -11.97
C ARG A 30 4.37 -12.16 -11.75
N ILE A 31 3.36 -11.32 -11.97
CA ILE A 31 1.95 -11.72 -11.93
C ILE A 31 1.72 -12.81 -12.99
N PRO A 32 1.30 -14.04 -12.61
CA PRO A 32 1.20 -15.16 -13.55
C PRO A 32 0.11 -14.99 -14.62
N CYS A 33 -0.92 -14.19 -14.33
CA CYS A 33 -2.02 -13.95 -15.25
C CYS A 33 -1.69 -12.79 -16.21
N PRO A 34 -1.52 -13.03 -17.52
CA PRO A 34 -1.15 -11.98 -18.48
C PRO A 34 -2.23 -10.89 -18.60
N PHE A 35 -3.51 -11.23 -18.39
CA PHE A 35 -4.63 -10.28 -18.47
C PHE A 35 -4.74 -9.36 -17.25
N ALA A 36 -4.18 -9.77 -16.11
CA ALA A 36 -4.15 -8.95 -14.91
C ALA A 36 -2.85 -8.13 -14.80
N HIS A 37 -1.83 -8.50 -15.57
CA HIS A 37 -0.49 -7.93 -15.47
C HIS A 37 -0.50 -6.40 -15.62
N GLU A 38 -1.03 -5.90 -16.73
CA GLU A 38 -1.03 -4.46 -17.03
C GLU A 38 -1.87 -3.68 -16.01
N TYR A 39 -3.05 -4.19 -15.64
CA TYR A 39 -3.87 -3.58 -14.60
C TYR A 39 -3.10 -3.41 -13.27
N HIS A 40 -2.44 -4.46 -12.81
CA HIS A 40 -1.67 -4.40 -11.57
C HIS A 40 -0.41 -3.54 -11.68
N LEU A 41 0.22 -3.44 -12.86
CA LEU A 41 1.30 -2.49 -13.11
C LEU A 41 0.80 -1.05 -12.94
N GLN A 42 -0.39 -0.74 -13.47
CA GLN A 42 -0.99 0.59 -13.31
C GLN A 42 -1.36 0.89 -11.85
N LEU A 43 -1.91 -0.08 -11.12
CA LEU A 43 -2.12 0.05 -9.67
C LEU A 43 -0.80 0.32 -8.92
N TYR A 44 0.28 -0.38 -9.29
CA TYR A 44 1.58 -0.17 -8.69
C TYR A 44 2.14 1.24 -9.00
N LYS A 45 1.91 1.77 -10.20
CA LYS A 45 2.26 3.16 -10.54
C LYS A 45 1.50 4.16 -9.67
N LEU A 46 0.17 3.98 -9.52
CA LEU A 46 -0.67 4.83 -8.66
C LEU A 46 -0.19 4.81 -7.20
N GLU A 47 0.14 3.63 -6.66
CA GLU A 47 0.72 3.49 -5.32
C GLU A 47 2.01 4.30 -5.18
N ASN A 48 2.91 4.24 -6.17
CA ASN A 48 4.16 4.99 -6.17
C ASN A 48 3.96 6.50 -6.31
N ILE A 49 2.92 6.94 -7.02
CA ILE A 49 2.56 8.37 -7.09
C ILE A 49 2.16 8.87 -5.70
N ILE A 50 1.31 8.13 -4.99
CA ILE A 50 0.92 8.47 -3.62
C ILE A 50 2.14 8.48 -2.69
N ARG A 51 3.01 7.47 -2.77
CA ARG A 51 4.29 7.49 -2.04
C ARG A 51 5.12 8.72 -2.37
N SER A 52 5.17 9.13 -3.64
CA SER A 52 5.93 10.30 -4.08
C SER A 52 5.35 11.61 -3.52
N ILE A 53 4.02 11.74 -3.47
CA ILE A 53 3.34 12.87 -2.82
C ILE A 53 3.73 12.92 -1.33
N ILE A 54 3.68 11.78 -0.64
CA ILE A 54 4.07 11.70 0.78
C ILE A 54 5.54 12.11 0.98
N LYS A 55 6.45 11.68 0.10
CA LYS A 55 7.89 12.00 0.16
C LYS A 55 8.21 13.48 0.02
N LEU A 56 7.32 14.27 -0.59
CA LEU A 56 7.51 15.73 -0.66
C LEU A 56 7.48 16.39 0.72
N HIS A 57 6.95 15.69 1.73
CA HIS A 57 6.69 16.27 3.05
C HIS A 57 7.23 15.45 4.22
N LEU A 58 7.36 14.14 4.07
CA LEU A 58 7.89 13.25 5.09
C LEU A 58 9.14 12.54 4.58
N GLU A 59 10.18 12.49 5.40
CA GLU A 59 11.41 11.76 5.06
C GLU A 59 11.16 10.23 5.06
N GLU A 60 11.22 9.62 3.87
CA GLU A 60 11.07 8.17 3.74
C GLU A 60 12.25 7.44 4.38
N CYS A 61 11.94 6.48 5.26
CA CYS A 61 12.92 5.48 5.68
C CYS A 61 13.07 4.42 4.58
N PRO A 62 14.28 4.24 4.00
CA PRO A 62 14.50 3.21 2.99
C PRO A 62 14.36 1.78 3.55
N ASN A 63 14.45 1.63 4.87
CA ASN A 63 14.21 0.39 5.58
C ASN A 63 12.73 0.29 5.96
N ARG A 64 11.93 -0.30 5.08
CA ARG A 64 10.47 -0.44 5.26
C ARG A 64 9.99 -1.87 5.52
N ILE A 65 10.91 -2.83 5.62
CA ILE A 65 10.56 -4.22 5.92
C ILE A 65 10.68 -4.44 7.42
N LEU A 66 9.56 -4.63 8.10
CA LEU A 66 9.52 -4.99 9.52
C LEU A 66 9.98 -6.44 9.68
N GLN A 67 11.11 -6.63 10.35
CA GLN A 67 11.66 -7.94 10.72
C GLN A 67 11.43 -8.19 12.20
N TRP A 68 11.11 -9.43 12.57
CA TRP A 68 11.08 -9.85 13.96
C TRP A 68 11.31 -11.35 14.13
N ASN A 69 11.76 -11.75 15.32
CA ASN A 69 11.85 -13.14 15.72
C ASN A 69 10.63 -13.54 16.57
N ASN A 70 10.00 -14.66 16.23
CA ASN A 70 8.97 -15.27 17.05
C ASN A 70 9.28 -16.73 17.34
N ARG A 71 8.90 -17.19 18.53
CA ARG A 71 9.07 -18.57 18.96
C ARG A 71 7.99 -19.44 18.33
N ASN A 72 8.39 -20.51 17.68
CA ASN A 72 7.47 -21.51 17.14
C ASN A 72 6.99 -22.49 18.23
N LYS A 73 6.07 -23.40 17.88
CA LYS A 73 5.52 -24.41 18.78
C LYS A 73 6.56 -25.37 19.40
N TYR A 74 7.75 -25.46 18.82
CA TYR A 74 8.86 -26.28 19.31
C TYR A 74 9.87 -25.48 20.12
N GLY A 75 9.55 -24.24 20.48
CA GLY A 75 10.41 -23.40 21.27
C GLY A 75 11.58 -22.77 20.52
N ARG A 76 11.69 -22.93 19.19
CA ARG A 76 12.75 -22.34 18.37
C ARG A 76 12.32 -20.99 17.80
N TYR A 77 13.21 -20.02 17.77
CA TYR A 77 12.96 -18.73 17.13
C TYR A 77 13.02 -18.87 15.60
N ARG A 78 12.08 -18.21 14.92
CA ARG A 78 12.06 -18.05 13.48
C ARG A 78 11.98 -16.57 13.15
N ILE A 79 12.72 -16.17 12.12
CA ILE A 79 12.66 -14.82 11.57
C ILE A 79 11.40 -14.72 10.71
N HIS A 80 10.70 -13.60 10.86
CA HIS A 80 9.53 -13.23 10.08
C HIS A 80 9.74 -11.82 9.52
N TYR A 81 9.07 -11.56 8.39
CA TYR A 81 9.13 -10.30 7.69
C TYR A 81 7.74 -9.82 7.33
N ARG A 82 7.59 -8.51 7.21
CA ARG A 82 6.38 -7.84 6.73
C ARG A 82 6.79 -6.57 5.99
N GLU A 83 6.37 -6.44 4.75
CA GLU A 83 6.56 -5.20 3.99
C GLU A 83 5.52 -4.17 4.42
N LEU A 84 5.96 -2.92 4.52
CA LEU A 84 5.13 -1.74 4.75
C LEU A 84 5.21 -0.88 3.49
N ASP A 85 4.13 -0.20 3.14
CA ASP A 85 4.14 0.65 1.94
C ASP A 85 4.98 1.91 2.15
N TYR A 86 4.98 2.48 3.35
CA TYR A 86 5.83 3.60 3.72
C TYR A 86 6.22 3.54 5.19
N VAL A 87 7.39 4.08 5.50
CA VAL A 87 7.83 4.31 6.88
C VAL A 87 8.43 5.71 6.97
N TYR A 88 7.94 6.49 7.93
CA TYR A 88 8.52 7.77 8.32
C TYR A 88 9.36 7.57 9.58
N ALA A 89 10.66 7.87 9.49
CA ALA A 89 11.63 7.68 10.58
C ALA A 89 12.76 8.73 10.53
N PRO A 90 12.46 10.00 10.85
CA PRO A 90 13.41 11.11 10.69
C PRO A 90 14.72 10.91 11.50
N ASP A 91 14.63 10.23 12.65
CA ASP A 91 15.76 10.02 13.56
C ASP A 91 16.17 8.54 13.62
N GLN A 92 15.99 7.80 12.52
CA GLN A 92 16.14 6.32 12.45
C GLN A 92 15.19 5.53 13.36
N THR A 93 14.34 6.22 14.12
CA THR A 93 13.28 5.65 14.94
C THR A 93 11.95 5.82 14.19
N PRO A 94 11.23 4.73 13.86
CA PRO A 94 9.98 4.84 13.15
C PRO A 94 8.93 5.56 14.00
N ARG A 95 8.33 6.60 13.41
CA ARG A 95 7.23 7.35 14.02
C ARG A 95 5.89 6.98 13.41
N LEU A 96 5.88 6.65 12.12
CA LEU A 96 4.65 6.37 11.39
C LEU A 96 4.86 5.26 10.36
N PHE A 97 3.95 4.30 10.34
CA PHE A 97 3.78 3.33 9.26
C PHE A 97 2.60 3.71 8.39
N ILE A 98 2.70 3.47 7.07
CA ILE A 98 1.61 3.72 6.14
C ILE A 98 1.35 2.47 5.32
N GLU A 99 0.07 2.13 5.16
CA GLU A 99 -0.43 1.13 4.24
C GLU A 99 -1.33 1.84 3.19
N ILE A 100 -1.10 1.59 1.91
CA ILE A 100 -1.85 2.15 0.79
C ILE A 100 -2.72 1.04 0.19
N LYS A 101 -3.99 1.35 -0.09
CA LYS A 101 -4.94 0.39 -0.67
C LYS A 101 -5.82 1.05 -1.72
N HIS A 102 -5.85 0.47 -2.91
CA HIS A 102 -6.84 0.78 -3.94
C HIS A 102 -8.16 0.06 -3.62
N ARG A 103 -9.27 0.81 -3.57
CA ARG A 103 -10.58 0.31 -3.15
C ARG A 103 -11.62 0.59 -4.22
N GLU A 104 -12.33 -0.44 -4.66
CA GLU A 104 -13.51 -0.28 -5.53
C GLU A 104 -14.75 0.15 -4.74
N THR A 105 -14.80 -0.17 -3.44
CA THR A 105 -15.94 0.13 -2.57
C THR A 105 -15.46 0.47 -1.15
N THR A 106 -16.30 1.15 -0.37
CA THR A 106 -16.02 1.42 1.06
C THR A 106 -16.20 0.19 1.96
N THR A 107 -17.00 -0.79 1.52
CA THR A 107 -17.29 -2.02 2.26
C THR A 107 -16.09 -2.97 2.34
N THR A 108 -15.15 -2.83 1.40
CA THR A 108 -13.93 -3.63 1.32
C THR A 108 -12.76 -2.96 2.04
N GLY A 109 -12.89 -2.60 3.33
CA GLY A 109 -11.86 -1.81 4.06
C GLY A 109 -11.02 -2.56 5.10
N LYS A 110 -11.47 -3.75 5.55
CA LYS A 110 -10.92 -4.38 6.77
C LYS A 110 -9.48 -4.85 6.63
N ASP A 111 -9.04 -5.20 5.43
CA ASP A 111 -7.74 -5.84 5.24
C ASP A 111 -6.57 -4.88 5.45
N GLY A 112 -6.70 -3.61 5.02
CA GLY A 112 -5.62 -2.63 5.18
C GLY A 112 -5.41 -2.26 6.65
N ILE A 113 -6.51 -2.01 7.37
CA ILE A 113 -6.49 -1.76 8.81
C ILE A 113 -5.96 -2.98 9.57
N ALA A 114 -6.41 -4.19 9.23
CA ALA A 114 -5.91 -5.41 9.86
C ALA A 114 -4.41 -5.61 9.60
N GLN A 115 -3.94 -5.25 8.40
CA GLN A 115 -2.53 -5.34 8.04
C GLN A 115 -1.68 -4.39 8.88
N ILE A 116 -2.03 -3.11 8.94
CA ILE A 116 -1.26 -2.13 9.70
C ILE A 116 -1.36 -2.36 11.21
N LYS A 117 -2.54 -2.75 11.72
CA LYS A 117 -2.72 -3.13 13.13
C LYS A 117 -1.76 -4.22 13.57
N LYS A 118 -1.56 -5.22 12.71
CA LYS A 118 -0.61 -6.30 12.99
C LYS A 118 0.85 -5.79 12.97
N SER A 119 1.19 -4.89 12.05
CA SER A 119 2.51 -4.25 12.01
C SER A 119 2.78 -3.47 13.30
N LEU A 120 1.83 -2.61 13.73
CA LEU A 120 1.94 -1.81 14.95
C LEU A 120 2.07 -2.70 16.19
N PHE A 121 1.23 -3.72 16.32
CA PHE A 121 1.30 -4.66 17.44
C PHE A 121 2.69 -5.29 17.62
N ILE A 122 3.37 -5.61 16.51
CA ILE A 122 4.75 -6.12 16.55
C ILE A 122 5.72 -4.99 16.89
N ALA A 123 5.64 -3.87 16.17
CA ALA A 123 6.58 -2.76 16.26
C ALA A 123 6.58 -2.05 17.62
N GLN A 124 5.43 -1.94 18.29
CA GLN A 124 5.29 -1.32 19.61
C GLN A 124 6.07 -2.04 20.71
N HIS A 125 6.53 -3.28 20.48
CA HIS A 125 7.45 -3.96 21.40
C HIS A 125 8.89 -3.41 21.36
N ALA A 126 9.25 -2.64 20.32
CA ALA A 126 10.54 -1.96 20.19
C ALA A 126 10.41 -0.42 20.12
N TRP A 127 9.30 0.09 19.58
CA TRP A 127 9.06 1.52 19.39
C TRP A 127 7.66 1.88 19.88
N GLN A 128 7.54 2.32 21.13
CA GLN A 128 6.26 2.54 21.80
C GLN A 128 5.37 3.60 21.13
N ASN A 129 5.98 4.59 20.47
CA ASN A 129 5.27 5.75 19.92
C ASN A 129 5.02 5.65 18.40
N VAL A 130 5.19 4.48 17.80
CA VAL A 130 4.90 4.31 16.37
C VAL A 130 3.38 4.28 16.14
N SER A 131 2.87 5.18 15.30
CA SER A 131 1.47 5.21 14.87
C SER A 131 1.32 4.61 13.47
N GLY A 132 0.07 4.42 13.02
CA GLY A 132 -0.21 3.88 11.69
C GLY A 132 -1.33 4.61 10.95
N VAL A 133 -1.14 4.77 9.65
CA VAL A 133 -2.13 5.34 8.73
C VAL A 133 -2.46 4.34 7.62
N CYS A 134 -3.76 4.14 7.36
CA CYS A 134 -4.25 3.42 6.19
C CYS A 134 -4.81 4.43 5.19
N ILE A 135 -4.15 4.59 4.05
CA ILE A 135 -4.61 5.43 2.94
C ILE A 135 -5.39 4.56 1.98
N ASN A 136 -6.69 4.83 1.85
CA ASN A 136 -7.57 4.17 0.89
C ASN A 136 -7.83 5.10 -0.29
N VAL A 137 -7.55 4.63 -1.50
CA VAL A 137 -7.81 5.35 -2.74
C VAL A 137 -9.10 4.81 -3.31
N MET A 138 -10.13 5.63 -3.41
CA MET A 138 -11.41 5.22 -3.97
C MET A 138 -11.32 5.20 -5.49
N MET A 139 -11.32 4.00 -6.07
CA MET A 139 -11.14 3.72 -7.50
C MET A 139 -12.45 3.67 -8.28
N ALA A 140 -13.60 3.62 -7.59
CA ALA A 140 -14.89 3.35 -8.22
C ALA A 140 -15.13 4.22 -9.47
N ASP A 141 -14.86 5.51 -9.34
CA ASP A 141 -15.12 6.49 -10.39
C ASP A 141 -14.23 6.28 -11.63
N ILE A 142 -12.90 6.18 -11.45
CA ILE A 142 -11.96 5.95 -12.57
C ILE A 142 -12.09 4.56 -13.19
N LEU A 143 -12.75 3.62 -12.51
CA LEU A 143 -13.03 2.28 -13.03
C LEU A 143 -14.43 2.18 -13.67
N GLY A 144 -15.26 3.22 -13.58
CA GLY A 144 -16.64 3.22 -14.05
C GLY A 144 -17.53 2.25 -13.26
N ILE A 145 -17.30 2.12 -11.96
CA ILE A 145 -18.07 1.29 -11.03
C ILE A 145 -19.01 2.19 -10.24
N GLU A 146 -20.30 1.87 -10.25
CA GLU A 146 -21.28 2.54 -9.41
C GLU A 146 -21.04 2.18 -7.92
N THR A 147 -21.00 3.20 -7.06
CA THR A 147 -20.87 3.04 -5.61
C THR A 147 -21.97 3.81 -4.89
N ASP A 148 -22.62 3.14 -3.95
CA ASP A 148 -23.70 3.74 -3.14
C ASP A 148 -23.17 4.63 -2.01
N ILE A 149 -21.89 4.49 -1.67
CA ILE A 149 -21.26 5.18 -0.54
C ILE A 149 -20.00 5.89 -1.02
N ILE A 150 -20.00 7.21 -0.89
CA ILE A 150 -18.86 8.07 -1.13
C ILE A 150 -18.30 8.47 0.24
N PRO A 151 -17.04 8.15 0.56
CA PRO A 151 -16.43 8.55 1.83
C PRO A 151 -16.07 10.04 1.81
N ASP A 152 -15.82 10.60 2.99
CA ASP A 152 -15.28 11.95 3.11
C ASP A 152 -13.81 11.93 2.64
N PHE A 153 -13.57 12.48 1.45
CA PHE A 153 -12.23 12.57 0.88
C PHE A 153 -11.43 13.69 1.52
N ILE A 154 -10.14 13.42 1.75
CA ILE A 154 -9.18 14.48 2.04
C ILE A 154 -8.52 14.95 0.74
N PRO A 155 -8.33 16.26 0.53
CA PRO A 155 -7.55 16.76 -0.59
C PRO A 155 -6.11 16.26 -0.53
N LEU A 156 -5.48 16.03 -1.69
CA LEU A 156 -4.08 15.59 -1.75
C LEU A 156 -3.13 16.58 -1.07
N THR A 157 -3.45 17.88 -1.15
CA THR A 157 -2.69 18.96 -0.51
C THR A 157 -2.72 18.92 1.02
N GLU A 158 -3.68 18.21 1.61
CA GLU A 158 -3.84 18.11 3.07
C GLU A 158 -3.17 16.87 3.67
N ILE A 159 -2.83 15.87 2.85
CA ILE A 159 -2.07 14.67 3.29
C ILE A 159 -0.89 15.04 4.18
N PRO A 160 -0.03 16.02 3.84
CA PRO A 160 1.13 16.37 4.65
C PRO A 160 0.76 16.82 6.05
N THR A 161 -0.22 17.70 6.16
CA THR A 161 -0.70 18.27 7.43
C THR A 161 -1.29 17.18 8.32
N VAL A 162 -2.07 16.28 7.72
CA VAL A 162 -2.67 15.15 8.43
C VAL A 162 -1.59 14.21 8.95
N LEU A 163 -0.59 13.85 8.13
CA LEU A 163 0.45 12.91 8.51
C LEU A 163 1.54 13.51 9.43
N ALA A 164 1.78 14.83 9.36
CA ALA A 164 2.76 15.53 10.19
C ALA A 164 2.23 15.88 11.59
N SER A 165 0.93 15.74 11.84
CA SER A 165 0.36 16.08 13.14
C SER A 165 0.84 15.12 14.23
N GLU A 166 1.84 15.56 15.01
CA GLU A 166 2.39 14.81 16.15
C GLU A 166 1.36 14.57 17.28
N SER A 167 0.17 15.17 17.18
CA SER A 167 -0.93 15.08 18.14
C SER A 167 -1.81 13.83 17.96
N GLN A 168 -1.44 12.91 17.05
CA GLN A 168 -2.24 11.72 16.80
C GLN A 168 -2.08 10.68 17.93
N PRO A 169 -3.19 10.11 18.45
CA PRO A 169 -3.11 9.07 19.47
C PRO A 169 -2.32 7.87 18.95
N HIS A 170 -1.23 7.50 19.63
CA HIS A 170 -0.33 6.42 19.19
C HIS A 170 -0.99 5.03 19.10
N ASP A 171 -2.20 4.86 19.67
CA ASP A 171 -2.95 3.61 19.68
C ASP A 171 -4.05 3.54 18.59
N GLU A 172 -4.31 4.64 17.88
CA GLU A 172 -5.35 4.69 16.86
C GLU A 172 -4.76 4.60 15.44
N ILE A 173 -5.42 3.81 14.58
CA ILE A 173 -5.07 3.73 13.17
C ILE A 173 -5.90 4.76 12.44
N HIS A 174 -5.22 5.75 11.85
CA HIS A 174 -5.88 6.77 11.07
C HIS A 174 -6.25 6.22 9.69
N VAL A 175 -7.48 6.48 9.26
CA VAL A 175 -7.99 6.02 7.96
C VAL A 175 -8.25 7.25 7.11
N LEU A 176 -7.50 7.37 6.01
CA LEU A 176 -7.63 8.46 5.07
C LEU A 176 -8.26 7.92 3.79
N TRP A 177 -9.14 8.71 3.18
CA TRP A 177 -9.73 8.42 1.88
C TRP A 177 -9.29 9.47 0.87
N LEU A 178 -8.76 9.00 -0.26
CA LEU A 178 -8.37 9.83 -1.39
C LEU A 178 -9.29 9.54 -2.58
N ASP A 179 -9.61 10.58 -3.33
CA ASP A 179 -10.28 10.42 -4.63
C ASP A 179 -9.24 10.03 -5.69
N SER A 180 -9.49 8.92 -6.38
CA SER A 180 -8.63 8.49 -7.49
C SER A 180 -8.60 9.47 -8.66
N LYS A 181 -9.66 10.26 -8.89
CA LYS A 181 -9.65 11.30 -9.92
C LYS A 181 -8.66 12.41 -9.60
N GLU A 182 -8.59 12.82 -8.34
CA GLU A 182 -7.63 13.83 -7.88
C GLU A 182 -6.20 13.30 -8.02
N VAL A 183 -5.94 12.04 -7.60
CA VAL A 183 -4.64 11.37 -7.77
C VAL A 183 -4.24 11.28 -9.24
N ALA A 184 -5.17 10.87 -10.11
CA ALA A 184 -4.91 10.76 -11.55
C ALA A 184 -4.64 12.12 -12.19
N THR A 185 -5.41 13.15 -11.83
CA THR A 185 -5.22 14.52 -12.32
C THR A 185 -3.84 15.03 -11.94
N PHE A 186 -3.47 14.92 -10.66
CA PHE A 186 -2.14 15.27 -10.17
C PHE A 186 -1.04 14.52 -10.94
N ALA A 187 -1.21 13.22 -11.16
CA ALA A 187 -0.25 12.39 -11.87
C ALA A 187 -0.04 12.84 -13.32
N ILE A 188 -1.12 13.19 -14.02
CA ILE A 188 -1.07 13.68 -15.40
C ILE A 188 -0.37 15.04 -15.47
N GLU A 189 -0.73 15.98 -14.58
CA GLU A 189 -0.14 17.32 -14.53
C GLU A 189 1.37 17.30 -14.29
N HIS A 190 1.86 16.30 -13.56
CA HIS A 190 3.29 16.11 -13.26
C HIS A 190 4.00 15.13 -14.20
N GLY A 191 3.32 14.66 -15.27
CA GLY A 191 3.89 13.74 -16.26
C GLY A 191 4.24 12.35 -15.70
N LEU A 192 3.61 11.94 -14.60
CA LEU A 192 3.79 10.63 -13.97
C LEU A 192 2.91 9.55 -14.60
N LEU A 193 1.77 9.96 -15.16
CA LEU A 193 0.88 9.14 -15.99
C LEU A 193 0.44 9.93 -17.21
N THR A 194 0.11 9.22 -18.28
CA THR A 194 -0.59 9.79 -19.42
C THR A 194 -2.10 9.71 -19.22
N LYS A 195 -2.84 10.58 -19.91
CA LYS A 195 -4.30 10.50 -19.93
C LYS A 195 -4.78 9.15 -20.50
N GLU A 196 -4.11 8.64 -21.53
CA GLU A 196 -4.40 7.33 -22.12
C GLU A 196 -4.27 6.19 -21.11
N GLU A 197 -3.22 6.19 -20.28
CA GLU A 197 -3.06 5.18 -19.22
C GLU A 197 -4.20 5.21 -18.20
N VAL A 198 -4.71 6.39 -17.85
CA VAL A 198 -5.85 6.53 -16.92
C VAL A 198 -7.15 6.11 -17.59
N ASP A 199 -7.39 6.55 -18.83
CA ASP A 199 -8.60 6.22 -19.60
C ASP A 199 -8.70 4.71 -19.91
N ASP A 200 -7.58 3.99 -19.95
CA ASP A 200 -7.52 2.54 -20.19
C ASP A 200 -7.81 1.69 -18.93
N LEU A 201 -7.73 2.27 -17.73
CA LEU A 201 -7.92 1.55 -16.46
C LEU A 201 -9.24 0.77 -16.35
N PRO A 202 -10.42 1.31 -16.75
CA PRO A 202 -11.66 0.55 -16.78
C PRO A 202 -11.59 -0.72 -17.64
N ARG A 203 -10.93 -0.64 -18.79
CA ARG A 203 -10.79 -1.79 -19.70
C ARG A 203 -9.86 -2.84 -19.10
N LEU A 204 -8.70 -2.42 -18.59
CA LEU A 204 -7.74 -3.29 -17.90
C LEU A 204 -8.34 -3.98 -16.68
N HIS A 205 -9.16 -3.26 -15.91
CA HIS A 205 -9.88 -3.81 -14.76
C HIS A 205 -10.85 -4.93 -15.16
N LYS A 206 -11.65 -4.71 -16.21
CA LYS A 206 -12.58 -5.73 -16.74
C LYS A 206 -11.83 -6.97 -17.24
N LEU A 207 -10.72 -6.77 -17.97
CA LEU A 207 -9.86 -7.86 -18.44
C LEU A 207 -9.24 -8.65 -17.28
N ALA A 208 -8.76 -7.97 -16.24
CA ALA A 208 -8.16 -8.62 -15.07
C ALA A 208 -9.16 -9.50 -14.32
N ARG A 209 -10.44 -9.09 -14.24
CA ARG A 209 -11.49 -9.82 -13.51
C ARG A 209 -12.17 -10.91 -14.33
N ASN A 210 -12.37 -10.68 -15.62
CA ASN A 210 -13.10 -11.62 -16.47
C ASN A 210 -12.53 -11.64 -17.91
N PRO A 211 -11.34 -12.23 -18.10
CA PRO A 211 -10.65 -12.19 -19.39
C PRO A 211 -11.43 -12.93 -20.49
N THR A 212 -12.11 -14.03 -20.16
CA THR A 212 -12.86 -14.84 -21.13
C THR A 212 -14.09 -14.12 -21.69
N LYS A 213 -14.76 -13.29 -20.88
CA LYS A 213 -15.93 -12.53 -21.32
C LYS A 213 -15.54 -11.38 -22.27
N TYR A 214 -14.37 -10.78 -22.08
CA TYR A 214 -13.93 -9.62 -22.86
C TYR A 214 -13.21 -10.00 -24.17
N LEU A 215 -12.50 -11.13 -24.18
CA LEU A 215 -11.89 -11.64 -25.41
C LEU A 215 -12.94 -12.02 -26.46
N ASN A 216 -14.14 -12.45 -26.05
CA ASN A 216 -15.20 -12.80 -27.01
C ASN A 216 -15.91 -11.57 -27.62
N THR A 217 -15.80 -10.39 -27.01
CA THR A 217 -16.44 -9.15 -27.50
C THR A 217 -15.61 -8.35 -28.49
N GLU A 218 -14.31 -8.66 -28.66
CA GLU A 218 -13.44 -8.03 -29.67
C GLU A 218 -13.43 -8.79 -31.03
N PHE A 219 -14.16 -9.90 -31.13
CA PHE A 219 -14.29 -10.72 -32.36
C PHE A 219 -15.71 -10.73 -32.95
N GLU A 220 -16.59 -9.85 -32.48
CA GLU A 220 -17.92 -9.57 -33.06
C GLU A 220 -17.94 -8.16 -33.68
#